data_AF-A0A8T3PAZ0-F1
#
_entry.id   AF-A0A8T3PAZ0-F1
#
_cell.length_a   1.000
_cell.length_b   1.000
_cell.length_c   1.000
_cell.angle_alpha   90.00
_cell.angle_beta   90.00
_cell.angle_gamma   90.00
#
_symmetry.space_group_name_H-M   'P 1'
#
loop_
_entity.id
_entity.type
_entity.pdbx_description
1 polymer ?
#
loop_
_entity_poly.entity_id
_entity_poly.type
_entity_poly.pdbx_seq_one_letter_code
_entity_poly.pdbx_strand_id
1 'polypeptide(L)'
;HLATGFQNLLYDHPAFPTDLRAEMEAWCHTNTADERKDGESDVVFLYKTRKKALGPFKRQLWELAEKDEIMATQEAKFRFLFEQLGIAGSRAMVERHITVTPRSRDLSATLRESLRLPGGSARDP
;
A
#
# COMPACT_ATOMS: atom_id res chain seq x y z
N HIS A 1 -9.62 7.11 -10.92
CA HIS A 1 -8.92 5.82 -10.75
C HIS A 1 -9.00 5.39 -9.29
N LEU A 2 -9.28 4.11 -9.01
CA LEU A 2 -9.45 3.60 -7.65
C LEU A 2 -8.19 3.77 -6.78
N ALA A 3 -7.03 3.38 -7.30
CA ALA A 3 -5.75 3.45 -6.57
C ALA A 3 -5.40 4.89 -6.13
N THR A 4 -5.66 5.89 -6.98
CA THR A 4 -5.43 7.30 -6.65
C THR A 4 -6.27 7.72 -5.44
N GLY A 5 -7.50 7.24 -5.30
CA GLY A 5 -8.34 7.54 -4.14
C GLY A 5 -7.73 7.07 -2.81
N PHE A 6 -7.14 5.87 -2.78
CA PHE A 6 -6.47 5.35 -1.57
C PHE A 6 -5.13 6.02 -1.29
N GLN A 7 -4.43 6.47 -2.33
CA GLN A 7 -3.24 7.30 -2.17
C GLN A 7 -3.61 8.65 -1.55
N ASN A 8 -4.67 9.30 -2.05
CA ASN A 8 -5.18 10.53 -1.46
C ASN A 8 -5.59 10.30 -0.01
N LEU A 9 -6.29 9.20 0.29
CA LEU A 9 -6.72 8.89 1.65
C LEU A 9 -5.54 8.66 2.62
N LEU A 10 -4.43 8.09 2.15
CA LEU A 10 -3.17 7.99 2.92
C LEU A 10 -2.56 9.37 3.16
N TYR A 11 -2.28 10.09 2.08
CA TYR A 11 -1.61 11.38 2.19
C TYR A 11 -2.49 12.38 2.93
N ASP A 12 -3.79 12.41 2.75
CA ASP A 12 -4.63 13.46 3.34
C ASP A 12 -5.13 13.08 4.75
N HIS A 13 -4.64 11.95 5.30
CA HIS A 13 -5.01 11.49 6.64
C HIS A 13 -4.51 12.45 7.73
N PRO A 14 -5.34 12.82 8.73
CA PRO A 14 -4.94 13.74 9.80
C PRO A 14 -3.74 13.24 10.63
N ALA A 15 -3.66 11.94 10.86
CA ALA A 15 -2.54 11.32 11.57
C ALA A 15 -1.27 11.10 10.72
N PHE A 16 -1.28 11.46 9.42
CA PHE A 16 -0.08 11.30 8.59
C PHE A 16 0.97 12.36 8.98
N PRO A 17 2.20 11.96 9.39
CA PRO A 17 3.18 12.92 9.89
C PRO A 17 3.56 13.99 8.87
N THR A 18 3.48 15.25 9.28
CA THR A 18 3.78 16.42 8.42
C THR A 18 5.22 16.42 7.95
N ASP A 19 6.15 16.01 8.81
CA ASP A 19 7.59 16.01 8.50
C ASP A 19 7.92 14.95 7.45
N LEU A 20 7.34 13.75 7.58
CA LEU A 20 7.48 12.69 6.58
C LEU A 20 6.88 13.11 5.25
N ARG A 21 5.72 13.80 5.25
CA ARG A 21 5.14 14.35 4.02
C ARG A 21 6.11 15.32 3.35
N ALA A 22 6.65 16.27 4.10
CA ALA A 22 7.58 17.26 3.56
C ALA A 22 8.83 16.58 2.98
N GLU A 23 9.37 15.55 3.63
CA GLU A 23 10.49 14.77 3.13
C GLU A 23 10.16 14.05 1.81
N MET A 24 8.97 13.43 1.73
CA MET A 24 8.50 12.75 0.52
C MET A 24 8.26 13.73 -0.63
N GLU A 25 7.72 14.92 -0.35
CA GLU A 25 7.50 15.98 -1.34
C GLU A 25 8.83 16.53 -1.86
N ALA A 26 9.80 16.79 -0.98
CA ALA A 26 11.16 17.18 -1.37
C ALA A 26 11.81 16.10 -2.24
N TRP A 27 11.65 14.82 -1.88
CA TRP A 27 12.11 13.71 -2.70
C TRP A 27 11.49 13.74 -4.09
N CYS A 28 10.19 14.03 -4.23
CA CYS A 28 9.54 14.18 -5.53
C CYS A 28 10.11 15.35 -6.35
N HIS A 29 10.33 16.51 -5.73
CA HIS A 29 10.93 17.67 -6.39
C HIS A 29 12.30 17.36 -6.99
N THR A 30 13.10 16.51 -6.33
CA THR A 30 14.42 16.12 -6.82
C THR A 30 14.39 14.92 -7.79
N ASN A 31 13.71 13.84 -7.43
CA ASN A 31 13.84 12.54 -8.10
C ASN A 31 12.82 12.32 -9.23
N THR A 32 11.84 13.20 -9.35
CA THR A 32 10.84 13.17 -10.44
C THR A 32 10.77 14.51 -11.17
N ALA A 33 11.85 15.30 -11.11
CA ALA A 33 11.90 16.65 -11.66
C ALA A 33 11.68 16.68 -13.18
N ASP A 34 12.12 15.62 -13.88
CA ASP A 34 11.97 15.40 -15.31
C ASP A 34 10.51 15.29 -15.76
N GLU A 35 9.59 14.96 -14.86
CA GLU A 35 8.17 14.90 -15.16
C GLU A 35 7.48 16.26 -15.10
N ARG A 36 8.13 17.30 -14.55
CA ARG A 36 7.54 18.64 -14.43
C ARG A 36 7.31 19.25 -15.81
N LYS A 37 6.11 19.78 -16.02
CA LYS A 37 5.77 20.50 -17.24
C LYS A 37 6.02 22.00 -17.05
N ASP A 38 6.31 22.69 -18.15
CA ASP A 38 6.42 24.14 -18.13
C ASP A 38 5.09 24.78 -17.69
N GLY A 39 5.18 25.79 -16.82
CA GLY A 39 4.01 26.43 -16.19
C GLY A 39 3.21 25.56 -15.21
N GLU A 40 3.65 24.34 -14.88
CA GLU A 40 2.93 23.47 -13.93
C GLU A 40 3.13 23.92 -12.47
N SER A 41 2.02 24.14 -11.77
CA SER A 41 2.04 24.45 -10.33
C SER A 41 2.58 23.29 -9.49
N ASP A 42 3.16 23.61 -8.34
CA ASP A 42 3.70 22.60 -7.41
C ASP A 42 2.64 21.61 -6.92
N VAL A 43 1.42 22.08 -6.68
CA VAL A 43 0.31 21.22 -6.24
C VAL A 43 0.01 20.15 -7.30
N VAL A 44 -0.06 20.53 -8.57
CA VAL A 44 -0.32 19.58 -9.67
C VAL A 44 0.86 18.63 -9.87
N PHE A 45 2.09 19.16 -9.80
CA PHE A 45 3.31 18.36 -9.89
C PHE A 45 3.37 17.31 -8.76
N LEU A 46 3.20 17.70 -7.51
CA LEU A 46 3.24 16.77 -6.38
C LEU A 46 2.08 15.77 -6.42
N TYR A 47 0.87 16.21 -6.79
CA TYR A 47 -0.30 15.33 -6.89
C TYR A 47 -0.06 14.17 -7.85
N LYS A 48 0.61 14.40 -9.00
CA LYS A 48 0.88 13.33 -9.98
C LYS A 48 2.08 12.46 -9.59
N THR A 49 3.13 13.02 -8.98
CA THR A 49 4.40 12.32 -8.75
C THR A 49 4.49 11.64 -7.39
N ARG A 50 3.73 12.08 -6.37
CA ARG A 50 3.79 11.55 -4.99
C ARG A 50 3.67 10.03 -4.89
N LYS A 51 2.90 9.40 -5.77
CA LYS A 51 2.79 7.93 -5.86
C LYS A 51 4.15 7.22 -6.03
N LYS A 52 5.14 7.86 -6.63
CA LYS A 52 6.49 7.31 -6.83
C LYS A 52 7.31 7.33 -5.54
N ALA A 53 7.02 8.23 -4.60
CA ALA A 53 7.67 8.29 -3.29
C ALA A 53 7.27 7.11 -2.38
N LEU A 54 6.14 6.42 -2.64
CA LEU A 54 5.72 5.26 -1.83
C LEU A 54 6.76 4.13 -1.79
N GLY A 55 7.52 3.94 -2.87
CA GLY A 55 8.56 2.90 -2.95
C GLY A 55 9.77 3.22 -2.07
N PRO A 56 10.47 4.35 -2.31
CA PRO A 56 11.62 4.78 -1.51
C PRO A 56 11.33 4.92 -0.02
N PHE A 57 10.10 5.30 0.35
CA PHE A 57 9.69 5.51 1.74
C PHE A 57 8.92 4.33 2.34
N LYS A 58 8.89 3.18 1.66
CA LYS A 58 8.07 2.03 2.08
C LYS A 58 8.32 1.62 3.53
N ARG A 59 9.57 1.60 3.97
CA ARG A 59 9.92 1.20 5.34
C ARG A 59 9.40 2.22 6.35
N GLN A 60 9.70 3.51 6.14
CA GLN A 60 9.22 4.60 6.99
C GLN A 60 7.70 4.59 7.12
N LEU A 61 6.98 4.40 6.01
CA LEU A 61 5.52 4.27 5.99
C LEU A 61 5.02 3.04 6.79
N TRP A 62 5.75 1.92 6.74
CA TRP A 62 5.37 0.68 7.43
C TRP A 62 5.69 0.68 8.93
N GLU A 63 6.63 1.53 9.34
CA GLU A 63 7.11 1.68 10.71
C GLU A 63 6.50 2.89 11.43
N LEU A 64 5.56 3.62 10.79
CA LEU A 64 4.83 4.71 11.42
C LEU A 64 4.14 4.25 12.71
N ALA A 65 4.24 5.07 13.76
CA ALA A 65 3.54 4.82 15.02
C ALA A 65 2.01 4.90 14.83
N GLU A 66 1.56 5.77 13.94
CA GLU A 66 0.16 6.05 13.59
C GLU A 66 -0.37 5.13 12.48
N LYS A 67 0.43 4.16 12.01
CA LYS A 67 0.08 3.27 10.90
C LYS A 67 -1.29 2.61 11.09
N ASP A 68 -1.57 2.12 12.29
CA ASP A 68 -2.78 1.33 12.54
C ASP A 68 -4.05 2.20 12.42
N GLU A 69 -4.00 3.48 12.83
CA GLU A 69 -5.10 4.44 12.64
C GLU A 69 -5.31 4.73 11.15
N ILE A 70 -4.23 5.00 10.41
CA ILE A 70 -4.29 5.23 8.96
C ILE A 70 -4.88 3.99 8.26
N MET A 71 -4.44 2.79 8.63
CA MET A 71 -4.92 1.53 8.06
C MET A 71 -6.39 1.28 8.37
N ALA A 72 -6.89 1.67 9.55
CA ALA A 72 -8.30 1.57 9.88
C ALA A 72 -9.17 2.45 8.93
N THR A 73 -8.71 3.67 8.62
CA THR A 73 -9.39 4.54 7.65
C THR A 73 -9.39 3.93 6.24
N GLN A 74 -8.28 3.31 5.83
CA GLN A 74 -8.18 2.58 4.56
C GLN A 74 -9.13 1.38 4.52
N GLU A 75 -9.18 0.58 5.60
CA GLU A 75 -10.08 -0.57 5.72
C GLU A 75 -11.54 -0.14 5.62
N ALA A 76 -11.94 0.93 6.32
CA ALA A 76 -13.29 1.46 6.26
C ALA A 76 -13.69 1.83 4.81
N LYS A 77 -12.77 2.43 4.05
CA LYS A 77 -13.01 2.75 2.64
C LYS A 77 -13.14 1.49 1.78
N PHE A 78 -12.31 0.47 2.00
CA PHE A 78 -12.44 -0.83 1.32
C PHE A 78 -13.79 -1.49 1.61
N ARG A 79 -14.17 -1.56 2.89
CA ARG A 79 -15.45 -2.12 3.34
C ARG A 79 -16.61 -1.43 2.66
N PHE A 80 -16.65 -0.09 2.70
CA PHE A 80 -17.67 0.71 2.03
C PHE A 80 -17.79 0.35 0.54
N LEU A 81 -16.67 0.31 -0.19
CA LEU A 81 -16.69 -0.02 -1.61
C LEU A 81 -17.17 -1.45 -1.88
N PHE A 82 -16.78 -2.41 -1.05
CA PHE A 82 -17.18 -3.81 -1.20
C PHE A 82 -18.66 -4.02 -0.96
N GLU A 83 -19.23 -3.28 0.00
CA GLU A 83 -20.67 -3.25 0.26
C GLU A 83 -21.42 -2.64 -0.92
N GLN A 84 -20.98 -1.48 -1.42
CA GLN A 84 -21.61 -0.82 -2.59
C GLN A 84 -21.55 -1.68 -3.86
N LEU A 85 -20.53 -2.52 -4.00
CA LEU A 85 -20.38 -3.45 -5.12
C LEU A 85 -21.11 -4.78 -4.92
N GLY A 86 -21.82 -4.98 -3.81
CA GLY A 86 -22.57 -6.22 -3.54
C GLY A 86 -21.68 -7.45 -3.36
N ILE A 87 -20.43 -7.27 -2.90
CA ILE A 87 -19.48 -8.38 -2.74
C ILE A 87 -19.88 -9.31 -1.59
N ALA A 88 -20.59 -8.79 -0.57
CA ALA A 88 -21.06 -9.59 0.55
C ALA A 88 -21.92 -10.77 0.08
N GLY A 89 -21.63 -11.98 0.62
CA GLY A 89 -22.36 -13.20 0.26
C GLY A 89 -21.96 -13.86 -1.06
N SER A 90 -21.04 -13.27 -1.84
CA SER A 90 -20.64 -13.80 -3.16
C SER A 90 -19.77 -15.06 -3.13
N ARG A 91 -19.30 -15.52 -1.97
CA ARG A 91 -18.36 -16.66 -1.84
C ARG A 91 -18.85 -17.91 -2.59
N ALA A 92 -20.09 -18.35 -2.35
CA ALA A 92 -20.62 -19.57 -2.98
C ALA A 92 -20.73 -19.44 -4.52
N MET A 93 -21.02 -18.24 -5.01
CA MET A 93 -21.03 -17.95 -6.45
C MET A 93 -19.61 -18.03 -7.04
N VAL A 94 -18.62 -17.43 -6.36
CA VAL A 94 -17.21 -17.48 -6.77
C VAL A 94 -16.72 -18.93 -6.82
N GLU A 95 -16.97 -19.71 -5.77
CA GLU A 95 -16.57 -21.13 -5.71
C GLU A 95 -17.18 -21.98 -6.81
N ARG A 96 -18.44 -21.69 -7.21
CA ARG A 96 -19.10 -22.40 -8.30
C ARG A 96 -18.48 -22.12 -9.66
N HIS A 97 -17.96 -20.92 -9.89
CA HIS A 97 -17.60 -20.44 -11.22
C HIS A 97 -16.10 -20.23 -11.44
N ILE A 98 -15.29 -20.21 -10.37
CA ILE A 98 -13.86 -19.95 -10.45
C ILE A 98 -13.08 -21.20 -10.01
N THR A 99 -12.31 -21.76 -10.95
CA THR A 99 -11.31 -22.79 -10.64
C THR A 99 -10.01 -22.11 -10.26
N VAL A 100 -9.56 -22.26 -9.00
CA VAL A 100 -8.29 -21.70 -8.54
C VAL A 100 -7.14 -22.51 -9.13
N THR A 101 -6.36 -21.90 -10.02
CA THR A 101 -5.12 -22.52 -10.51
C THR A 101 -4.05 -22.48 -9.40
N PRO A 102 -3.55 -23.64 -8.93
CA PRO A 102 -2.46 -23.66 -7.97
C PRO A 102 -1.23 -23.00 -8.58
N ARG A 103 -0.78 -21.89 -8.00
CA ARG A 103 0.46 -21.24 -8.40
C ARG A 103 1.51 -21.56 -7.36
N SER A 104 2.42 -22.49 -7.64
CA SER A 104 3.63 -22.60 -6.83
C SER A 104 4.42 -21.31 -7.04
N ARG A 105 4.51 -20.48 -5.99
CA ARG A 105 5.57 -19.48 -5.95
C ARG A 105 6.80 -20.27 -5.56
N ASP A 106 7.70 -20.47 -6.51
CA ASP A 106 8.99 -21.03 -6.16
C ASP A 106 9.64 -20.04 -5.20
N LEU A 107 9.76 -20.43 -3.93
CA LEU A 107 10.34 -19.55 -2.91
C LEU A 107 11.76 -19.18 -3.36
N SER A 108 12.11 -17.89 -3.30
CA SER A 108 13.49 -17.50 -3.57
C SER A 108 14.43 -18.25 -2.62
N ALA A 109 15.66 -18.53 -3.06
CA ALA A 109 16.65 -19.24 -2.25
C ALA A 109 16.81 -18.59 -0.86
N THR A 110 16.82 -17.26 -0.81
CA THR A 110 16.87 -16.46 0.43
C THR A 110 15.70 -16.72 1.37
N LEU A 111 14.47 -16.80 0.85
CA LEU A 111 13.30 -17.09 1.68
C LEU A 111 13.32 -18.54 2.19
N ARG A 112 13.76 -19.49 1.35
CA ARG A 112 13.92 -20.89 1.77
C ARG A 112 14.95 -21.05 2.88
N GLU A 113 16.05 -20.30 2.83
CA GLU A 113 17.11 -20.31 3.82
C GLU A 113 16.64 -19.69 5.15
N SER A 114 15.92 -18.57 5.10
CA SER A 114 15.36 -17.94 6.31
C SER A 114 14.36 -18.83 7.07
N LEU A 115 13.59 -19.65 6.35
CA LEU A 115 12.64 -20.61 6.92
C LEU A 115 13.32 -21.89 7.46
N ARG A 116 14.62 -22.09 7.17
CA ARG A 116 15.40 -23.25 7.62
C ARG A 116 16.24 -22.97 8.87
N LEU A 117 16.30 -21.72 9.34
CA LEU A 117 17.03 -21.40 10.56
C LEU A 117 16.26 -21.91 11.80
N PRO A 118 16.85 -22.77 12.65
CA PRO A 118 16.18 -23.31 13.82
C PRO A 118 16.09 -22.23 14.91
N GLY A 119 14.87 -21.71 15.11
CA GLY A 119 14.52 -20.85 16.25
C GLY A 119 13.04 -20.91 16.63
N GLY A 120 12.19 -21.52 15.80
CA GLY A 120 10.81 -21.84 16.16
C GLY A 120 10.75 -23.10 16.99
N SER A 121 10.81 -22.95 18.32
CA SER A 121 10.42 -23.99 19.27
C SER A 121 9.01 -24.49 18.93
N ALA A 122 8.92 -25.65 18.28
CA ALA A 122 7.70 -26.43 18.25
C ALA A 122 7.34 -26.81 19.68
N ARG A 123 6.32 -26.18 20.25
CA ARG A 123 5.53 -26.83 21.28
C ARG A 123 4.45 -27.63 20.56
N ASP A 124 4.51 -28.93 20.73
CA ASP A 124 3.41 -29.88 20.53
C ASP A 124 3.54 -30.94 21.63
N PRO A 125 2.45 -31.59 22.07
CA PRO A 125 1.04 -31.22 22.01
C PRO A 125 0.48 -30.74 23.36
#